data_AF-A0A2M8JW56-F1
#
_entry.id   AF-A0A2M8JW56-F1
#
_cell.length_a   1.000
_cell.length_b   1.000
_cell.length_c   1.000
_cell.angle_alpha   90.00
_cell.angle_beta   90.00
_cell.angle_gamma   90.00
#
_symmetry.space_group_name_H-M   'P 1'
#
loop_
_entity.id
_entity.type
_entity.pdbx_description
1 polymer ?
#
loop_
_entity_poly.entity_id
_entity_poly.type
_entity_poly.pdbx_seq_one_letter_code
_entity_poly.pdbx_strand_id
1 'polypeptide(L)'
;MIKFNDIKIGDYMMGEFEGKLWEGEVTRLNGDEKQVCLLTSVQEFWFSTDHLHPIPLDENALLDLQFSKQASDDGSVKYSKGAFRLVTPKADDFSSIEMWYREDRRHHPNVHFVHQLQNQYNDMVKIHLTRDPM
;
A
#
# COMPACT_ATOMS: atom_id res chain seq x y z
N MET A 1 5.96 14.90 0.06
CA MET A 1 6.85 14.42 -1.01
C MET A 1 7.26 13.00 -0.68
N ILE A 2 6.97 12.04 -1.57
CA ILE A 2 7.34 10.64 -1.38
C ILE A 2 8.86 10.54 -1.52
N LYS A 3 9.53 9.81 -0.62
CA LYS A 3 10.97 9.57 -0.76
C LYS A 3 11.18 8.45 -1.75
N PHE A 4 12.02 8.67 -2.76
CA PHE A 4 12.34 7.65 -3.77
C PHE A 4 12.77 6.31 -3.16
N ASN A 5 13.53 6.35 -2.06
CA ASN A 5 14.03 5.15 -1.37
C ASN A 5 12.94 4.33 -0.67
N ASP A 6 11.75 4.91 -0.46
CA ASP A 6 10.61 4.21 0.14
C ASP A 6 9.75 3.53 -0.94
N ILE A 7 10.05 3.71 -2.22
CA ILE A 7 9.32 3.11 -3.35
C ILE A 7 10.02 1.81 -3.74
N LYS A 8 9.26 0.71 -3.83
CA LYS A 8 9.74 -0.60 -4.27
C LYS A 8 8.99 -1.06 -5.51
N ILE A 9 9.61 -1.97 -6.26
CA ILE A 9 8.94 -2.67 -7.38
C ILE A 9 7.75 -3.45 -6.82
N GLY A 10 6.60 -3.31 -7.49
CA GLY A 10 5.30 -3.82 -7.13
C GLY A 10 4.42 -2.82 -6.37
N ASP A 11 4.96 -1.71 -5.86
CA ASP A 11 4.16 -0.74 -5.11
C ASP A 11 3.06 -0.13 -6.00
N TYR A 12 1.90 0.18 -5.41
CA TYR A 12 0.81 0.88 -6.08
C TYR A 12 0.85 2.37 -5.75
N MET A 13 0.89 3.19 -6.80
CA MET A 13 1.06 4.64 -6.72
C MET A 13 0.23 5.32 -7.79
N MET A 14 0.01 6.63 -7.65
CA MET A 14 -0.63 7.46 -8.68
C MET A 14 0.42 8.30 -9.41
N GLY A 15 0.50 8.18 -10.73
CA GLY A 15 1.26 9.07 -11.60
C GLY A 15 0.39 10.21 -12.11
N GLU A 16 0.85 11.44 -12.02
CA GLU A 16 0.18 12.62 -12.58
C GLU A 16 0.73 12.97 -13.97
N PHE A 17 -0.17 13.13 -14.93
CA PHE A 17 0.16 13.66 -16.26
C PHE A 17 -0.95 14.62 -16.72
N GLU A 18 -0.58 15.85 -17.06
CA GLU A 18 -1.52 16.91 -17.50
C GLU A 18 -2.70 17.12 -16.53
N GLY A 19 -2.44 17.06 -15.22
CA GLY A 19 -3.46 17.23 -14.17
C GLY A 19 -4.40 16.04 -13.99
N LYS A 20 -4.16 14.92 -14.67
CA LYS A 20 -4.88 13.65 -14.48
C LYS A 20 -4.02 12.67 -13.71
N LEU A 21 -4.61 12.02 -12.72
CA LEU A 21 -3.98 10.96 -11.94
C LEU A 21 -4.29 9.59 -12.55
N TRP A 22 -3.26 8.78 -12.70
CA TRP A 22 -3.32 7.42 -13.19
C TRP A 22 -2.72 6.49 -12.16
N GLU A 23 -3.52 5.56 -11.68
CA GLU A 23 -3.01 4.50 -10.82
C GLU A 23 -2.16 3.52 -11.64
N GLY A 24 -1.07 3.05 -11.05
CA GLY A 24 -0.26 1.99 -11.63
C GLY A 24 0.61 1.27 -10.63
N GLU A 25 1.12 0.13 -11.07
CA GLU A 25 2.09 -0.69 -10.34
C GLU A 25 3.51 -0.28 -10.73
N VAL A 26 4.39 -0.11 -9.76
CA VAL A 26 5.81 0.18 -10.01
C VAL A 26 6.48 -1.06 -10.64
N THR A 27 6.84 -1.00 -11.92
CA THR A 27 7.56 -2.11 -12.57
C THR A 27 9.07 -1.90 -12.59
N ARG A 28 9.54 -0.65 -12.59
CA ARG A 28 10.97 -0.30 -12.66
C ARG A 28 11.28 0.99 -11.90
N LEU A 29 12.53 1.09 -11.45
CA LEU A 29 13.08 2.25 -10.76
C LEU A 29 14.37 2.70 -11.46
N ASN A 30 14.49 4.00 -11.74
CA ASN A 30 15.70 4.63 -12.24
C ASN A 30 16.28 5.51 -11.13
N GLY A 31 17.33 5.01 -10.47
CA GLY A 31 17.96 5.70 -9.34
C GLY A 31 18.76 6.94 -9.72
N ASP A 32 19.31 6.98 -10.94
CA ASP A 32 20.15 8.09 -11.40
C ASP A 32 19.32 9.35 -11.64
N GLU A 33 18.16 9.19 -12.31
CA GLU A 33 17.24 10.29 -12.61
C GLU A 33 16.08 10.42 -11.61
N LYS A 34 16.01 9.53 -10.61
CA LYS A 34 14.91 9.42 -9.64
C LYS A 34 13.53 9.34 -10.32
N GLN A 35 13.43 8.46 -11.30
CA GLN A 35 12.17 8.19 -12.01
C GLN A 35 11.62 6.81 -11.65
N VAL A 36 10.30 6.70 -11.70
CA VAL A 36 9.55 5.48 -11.38
C VAL A 36 8.69 5.12 -12.57
N CYS A 37 8.80 3.88 -13.02
CA CYS A 37 7.98 3.35 -14.11
C CYS A 37 6.71 2.73 -13.52
N LEU A 38 5.56 3.30 -13.85
CA LEU A 38 4.26 2.75 -13.47
C LEU A 38 3.62 2.04 -14.67
N LEU A 39 3.26 0.77 -14.48
CA LEU A 39 2.34 0.06 -15.35
C LEU A 39 0.91 0.48 -14.99
N THR A 40 0.34 1.35 -15.80
CA THR A 40 -1.06 1.79 -15.69
C THR A 40 -1.99 0.81 -16.41
N SER A 41 -3.30 1.05 -16.35
CA SER A 41 -4.30 0.29 -17.12
C SER A 41 -4.15 0.41 -18.65
N VAL A 42 -3.36 1.37 -19.14
CA VAL A 42 -3.15 1.61 -20.58
C VAL A 42 -1.79 1.07 -21.03
N GLN A 43 -0.71 1.50 -20.37
CA GLN A 43 0.67 1.12 -20.67
C GLN A 43 1.63 1.55 -19.55
N GLU A 44 2.92 1.30 -19.74
CA GLU A 44 3.98 1.80 -18.87
C GLU A 44 4.36 3.25 -19.16
N PHE A 45 4.51 4.05 -18.10
CA PHE A 45 5.01 5.43 -18.17
C PHE A 45 6.04 5.69 -17.07
N TRP A 46 7.02 6.54 -17.38
CA TRP A 46 8.00 7.02 -16.41
C TRP A 46 7.54 8.34 -15.81
N PHE A 47 7.53 8.41 -14.48
CA PHE A 47 7.19 9.60 -13.72
C PHE A 47 8.39 10.02 -12.87
N SER A 48 8.64 11.32 -12.76
CA SER A 48 9.53 11.86 -11.73
C SER A 48 8.82 11.78 -10.37
N THR A 49 9.58 11.77 -9.26
CA THR A 49 8.98 11.72 -7.91
C THR A 49 8.04 12.87 -7.60
N ASP A 50 8.19 14.01 -8.26
CA ASP A 50 7.33 15.19 -8.09
C ASP A 50 5.95 15.02 -8.73
N HIS A 51 5.82 14.09 -9.69
CA HIS A 51 4.56 13.71 -10.32
C HIS A 51 3.98 12.42 -9.75
N LEU A 52 4.55 11.91 -8.65
CA LEU A 52 4.03 10.73 -7.95
C LEU A 52 3.25 11.14 -6.70
N HIS A 53 2.06 10.57 -6.58
CA HIS A 53 1.19 10.75 -5.43
C HIS A 53 0.93 9.41 -4.76
N PRO A 54 0.97 9.36 -3.43
CA PRO A 54 0.72 8.12 -2.72
C PRO A 54 -0.78 7.85 -2.67
N ILE A 55 -1.17 6.57 -2.74
CA ILE A 55 -2.56 6.16 -2.52
C ILE A 55 -2.84 6.17 -1.01
N PRO A 56 -3.84 6.91 -0.51
CA PRO A 56 -4.23 6.87 0.90
C PRO A 56 -4.56 5.46 1.35
N LEU A 57 -4.15 5.10 2.57
CA LEU A 57 -4.59 3.85 3.18
C LEU A 57 -5.96 4.06 3.81
N ASP A 58 -6.99 3.51 3.19
CA ASP A 58 -8.36 3.46 3.70
C ASP A 58 -8.96 2.07 3.52
N GLU A 59 -10.24 1.92 3.88
CA GLU A 59 -10.96 0.65 3.75
C GLU A 59 -11.06 0.20 2.28
N ASN A 60 -11.31 1.12 1.34
CA ASN A 60 -11.43 0.76 -0.07
C ASN A 60 -10.10 0.21 -0.62
N ALA A 61 -8.98 0.85 -0.27
CA ALA A 61 -7.65 0.38 -0.65
C ALA A 61 -7.36 -1.03 -0.10
N LEU A 62 -7.80 -1.35 1.12
CA LEU A 62 -7.66 -2.70 1.67
C LEU A 62 -8.53 -3.72 0.95
N LEU A 63 -9.77 -3.38 0.62
CA LEU A 63 -10.66 -4.25 -0.15
C LEU A 63 -10.13 -4.51 -1.56
N ASP A 64 -9.60 -3.49 -2.23
CA ASP A 64 -8.95 -3.62 -3.54
C ASP A 64 -7.73 -4.56 -3.48
N LEU A 65 -6.97 -4.49 -2.38
CA LEU A 65 -5.88 -5.41 -2.05
C LEU A 65 -6.38 -6.80 -1.60
N GLN A 66 -7.66 -7.12 -1.73
CA GLN A 66 -8.26 -8.41 -1.39
C GLN A 66 -8.20 -8.76 0.11
N PHE A 67 -8.23 -7.77 0.99
CA PHE A 67 -8.45 -8.03 2.42
C PHE A 67 -9.93 -8.30 2.69
N SER A 68 -10.20 -9.27 3.57
CA SER A 68 -11.54 -9.54 4.11
C SER A 68 -11.75 -8.78 5.42
N LYS A 69 -12.85 -8.04 5.50
CA LYS A 69 -13.26 -7.27 6.69
C LYS A 69 -14.01 -8.13 7.70
N GLN A 70 -13.69 -7.95 8.98
CA GLN A 70 -14.41 -8.51 10.11
C GLN A 70 -14.54 -7.43 11.20
N ALA A 71 -15.76 -6.96 11.45
CA ALA A 71 -16.04 -6.10 12.58
C ALA A 71 -16.15 -6.91 13.87
N SER A 72 -15.68 -6.34 14.98
CA SER A 72 -15.78 -6.91 16.33
C SER A 72 -16.82 -6.15 17.16
N ASP A 73 -17.34 -6.79 18.22
CA ASP A 73 -18.36 -6.19 19.10
C ASP A 73 -17.85 -4.97 19.89
N ASP A 74 -16.53 -4.86 20.08
CA ASP A 74 -15.87 -3.74 20.76
C ASP A 74 -15.67 -2.51 19.85
N GLY A 75 -16.11 -2.58 18.59
CA GLY A 75 -15.99 -1.54 17.58
C GLY A 75 -14.71 -1.63 16.74
N SER A 76 -13.73 -2.45 17.12
CA SER A 76 -12.53 -2.67 16.33
C SER A 76 -12.85 -3.39 15.02
N VAL A 77 -12.02 -3.15 14.00
CA VAL A 77 -12.16 -3.81 12.70
C VAL A 77 -10.88 -4.52 12.34
N LYS A 78 -11.01 -5.78 11.92
CA LYS A 78 -9.91 -6.61 11.48
C LYS A 78 -10.02 -6.86 9.99
N TYR A 79 -8.95 -6.58 9.27
CA TYR A 79 -8.78 -6.85 7.85
C TYR A 79 -7.79 -7.99 7.68
N SER A 80 -8.17 -9.00 6.90
CA SER A 80 -7.42 -10.26 6.78
C SER A 80 -7.05 -10.58 5.34
N LYS A 81 -5.77 -10.88 5.09
CA LYS A 81 -5.31 -11.48 3.82
C LYS A 81 -4.37 -12.66 4.14
N GLY A 82 -4.80 -13.88 3.83
CA GLY A 82 -4.09 -15.10 4.22
C GLY A 82 -3.92 -15.19 5.75
N ALA A 83 -2.68 -15.19 6.24
CA ALA A 83 -2.34 -15.14 7.67
C ALA A 83 -2.02 -13.73 8.20
N PHE A 84 -1.92 -12.73 7.32
CA PHE A 84 -1.64 -11.34 7.70
C PHE A 84 -2.91 -10.62 8.14
N ARG A 85 -2.82 -9.86 9.22
CA ARG A 85 -3.93 -9.09 9.79
C ARG A 85 -3.54 -7.63 9.95
N LEU A 86 -4.47 -6.74 9.63
CA LEU A 86 -4.43 -5.33 9.99
C LEU A 86 -5.63 -5.05 10.89
N VAL A 87 -5.43 -4.40 12.03
CA VAL A 87 -6.49 -4.10 13.00
C VAL A 87 -6.57 -2.60 13.20
N THR A 88 -7.76 -2.04 13.06
CA THR A 88 -8.06 -0.64 13.40
C THR A 88 -8.84 -0.59 14.72
N PRO A 89 -8.65 0.46 15.55
CA PRO A 89 -9.37 0.61 16.82
C PRO A 89 -10.88 0.82 16.62
N LYS A 90 -11.27 1.42 15.49
CA LYS A 90 -12.64 1.60 15.05
C LYS A 90 -12.75 1.51 13.52
N ALA A 91 -13.95 1.34 13.01
CA ALA A 91 -14.20 1.45 11.58
C ALA A 91 -13.70 2.80 11.04
N ASP A 92 -13.05 2.76 9.87
CA ASP A 92 -12.52 3.92 9.15
C ASP A 92 -11.45 4.74 9.89
N ASP A 93 -10.85 4.21 10.97
CA ASP A 93 -9.74 4.86 11.68
C ASP A 93 -8.41 4.13 11.46
N PHE A 94 -7.66 4.61 10.48
CA PHE A 94 -6.33 4.12 10.14
C PHE A 94 -5.21 4.89 10.86
N SER A 95 -5.52 5.77 11.82
CA SER A 95 -4.49 6.57 12.51
C SER A 95 -3.63 5.74 13.47
N SER A 96 -4.15 4.62 13.97
CA SER A 96 -3.50 3.83 15.02
C SER A 96 -3.67 2.32 14.79
N ILE A 97 -3.19 1.85 13.65
CA ILE A 97 -3.34 0.44 13.26
C ILE A 97 -2.39 -0.50 14.02
N GLU A 98 -2.77 -1.77 14.08
CA GLU A 98 -1.86 -2.86 14.41
C GLU A 98 -1.69 -3.80 13.20
N MET A 99 -0.49 -4.37 13.04
CA MET A 99 -0.21 -5.37 12.01
C MET A 99 0.28 -6.66 12.64
N TRP A 100 -0.34 -7.79 12.31
CA TRP A 100 0.01 -9.09 12.85
C TRP A 100 0.31 -10.08 11.73
N TYR A 101 1.39 -10.84 11.88
CA TYR A 101 1.72 -11.97 11.02
C TYR A 101 2.40 -13.07 11.84
N ARG A 102 1.68 -14.17 12.07
CA ARG A 102 2.12 -15.26 12.96
C ARG A 102 2.46 -14.72 14.36
N GLU A 103 3.73 -14.74 14.74
CA GLU A 103 4.25 -14.27 16.02
C GLU A 103 4.71 -12.79 15.98
N ASP A 104 4.94 -12.22 14.79
CA ASP A 104 5.32 -10.81 14.62
C ASP A 104 4.09 -9.92 14.78
N ARG A 105 4.19 -8.93 15.68
CA ARG A 105 3.18 -7.90 15.91
C ARG A 105 3.84 -6.53 15.91
N ARG A 106 3.33 -5.63 15.07
CA ARG A 106 3.74 -4.22 15.02
C ARG A 106 2.60 -3.37 15.55
N HIS A 107 2.88 -2.65 16.62
CA HIS A 107 1.95 -1.70 17.24
C HIS A 107 2.21 -0.31 16.67
N HIS A 108 1.17 0.35 16.15
CA HIS A 108 1.23 1.71 15.64
C HIS A 108 2.35 1.96 14.61
N PRO A 109 2.50 1.13 13.56
CA PRO A 109 3.46 1.43 12.51
C PRO A 109 3.04 2.72 11.80
N ASN A 110 4.01 3.55 11.43
CA ASN A 110 3.79 4.81 10.72
C ASN A 110 3.39 4.55 9.26
N VAL A 111 2.13 4.15 9.03
CA VAL A 111 1.60 3.74 7.73
C VAL A 111 0.31 4.51 7.46
N HIS A 112 0.38 5.38 6.47
CA HIS A 112 -0.72 6.24 6.03
C HIS A 112 -1.08 6.02 4.56
N PHE A 113 -0.23 5.31 3.83
CA PHE A 113 -0.35 5.11 2.38
C PHE A 113 -0.13 3.65 1.99
N VAL A 114 -0.69 3.25 0.85
CA VAL A 114 -0.65 1.87 0.35
C VAL A 114 0.79 1.34 0.20
N HIS A 115 1.69 2.08 -0.45
CA HIS A 115 3.11 1.65 -0.60
C HIS A 115 3.79 1.39 0.76
N GLN A 116 3.44 2.15 1.80
CA GLN A 116 3.99 1.92 3.14
C GLN A 116 3.47 0.61 3.73
N LEU A 117 2.18 0.30 3.54
CA LEU A 117 1.61 -0.99 3.92
C LEU A 117 2.27 -2.14 3.13
N GLN A 118 2.45 -1.98 1.82
CA GLN A 118 3.12 -2.99 0.97
C GLN A 118 4.55 -3.25 1.44
N ASN A 119 5.28 -2.19 1.83
CA ASN A 119 6.61 -2.30 2.43
C ASN A 119 6.62 -3.05 3.76
N GLN A 120 5.71 -2.71 4.69
CA GLN A 120 5.60 -3.44 5.97
C GLN A 120 5.23 -4.90 5.74
N TYR A 121 4.30 -5.16 4.82
CA TYR A 121 3.88 -6.50 4.44
C TYR A 121 5.04 -7.31 3.88
N ASN A 122 5.79 -6.79 2.92
CA ASN A 122 6.96 -7.47 2.37
C ASN A 122 8.03 -7.73 3.44
N ASP A 123 8.23 -6.79 4.36
CA ASP A 123 9.15 -6.98 5.48
C ASP A 123 8.72 -8.12 6.42
N MET A 124 7.42 -8.33 6.62
CA MET A 124 6.87 -9.39 7.50
C MET A 124 6.72 -10.74 6.78
N VAL A 125 6.16 -10.75 5.58
CA VAL A 125 5.72 -11.94 4.84
C VAL A 125 6.77 -12.41 3.82
N LYS A 126 7.71 -11.54 3.42
CA LYS A 126 8.76 -11.79 2.41
C LYS A 126 8.24 -12.04 0.99
N ILE A 127 7.03 -11.57 0.70
CA ILE A 127 6.45 -11.50 -0.63
C ILE A 127 5.80 -10.14 -0.82
N HIS A 128 5.62 -9.74 -2.07
CA HIS A 128 4.99 -8.47 -2.39
C HIS A 128 3.47 -8.52 -2.18
N LEU A 129 2.90 -7.45 -1.64
CA LEU A 129 1.46 -7.34 -1.47
C LEU A 129 0.82 -6.85 -2.77
N THR A 130 0.16 -7.76 -3.49
CA THR A 130 -0.54 -7.47 -4.75
C THR A 130 -2.05 -7.48 -4.58
N ARG A 131 -2.79 -7.14 -5.64
CA ARG A 131 -4.24 -7.29 -5.75
C ARG A 131 -4.69 -8.69 -6.13
N ASP A 132 -3.77 -9.62 -6.33
CA ASP A 132 -4.15 -10.99 -6.64
C ASP A 132 -4.78 -11.67 -5.42
N PRO A 133 -5.73 -12.57 -5.64
CA PRO A 133 -6.21 -13.45 -4.58
C PRO A 133 -5.08 -14.39 -4.12
N MET A 134 -5.01 -14.62 -2.80
CA MET A 134 -4.06 -15.57 -2.18
C MET A 134 -4.57 -17.01 -2.21
#